data_AF-A0AAD4QVT5-F1
#
_entry.id   AF-A0AAD4QVT5-F1
#
_cell.length_a   1.000
_cell.length_b   1.000
_cell.length_c   1.000
_cell.angle_alpha   90.00
_cell.angle_beta   90.00
_cell.angle_gamma   90.00
#
_symmetry.space_group_name_H-M   'P 1'
#
loop_
_entity.id
_entity.type
_entity.pdbx_description
1 polymer ?
#
loop_
_entity_poly.entity_id
_entity_poly.type
_entity_poly.pdbx_seq_one_letter_code
_entity_poly.pdbx_strand_id
1 'polypeptide(L)'
;MLSIEIKPGVDRYMSCERRYRNDCKFFRFSNNADYVMLESTCKVHDLTFDVVELLMAFSHWTYQITRGYLIVVDLQGIISTDESGRKTLELTDPAIHCENLARFGRTNLGEEGMKAFFGRHACNKFCKAMKLEPSAL
;
A
#
# COMPACT_ATOMS: atom_id res chain seq x y z
N MET A 1 -15.49 -14.99 -13.18
CA MET A 1 -15.24 -14.11 -14.34
C MET A 1 -16.42 -13.15 -14.41
N LEU A 2 -16.23 -11.86 -14.09
CA LEU A 2 -17.28 -10.86 -14.28
C LEU A 2 -17.42 -10.64 -15.79
N SER A 3 -18.53 -11.07 -16.38
CA SER A 3 -18.86 -10.74 -17.76
C SER A 3 -19.24 -9.26 -17.82
N ILE A 4 -18.42 -8.47 -18.51
CA ILE A 4 -18.71 -7.05 -18.74
C ILE A 4 -19.61 -6.99 -19.98
N GLU A 5 -20.90 -6.73 -19.81
CA GLU A 5 -21.78 -6.41 -20.93
C GLU A 5 -21.42 -5.03 -21.50
N ILE A 6 -21.00 -5.00 -22.76
CA ILE A 6 -20.72 -3.77 -23.51
C ILE A 6 -22.01 -3.33 -24.17
N LYS A 7 -22.61 -2.25 -23.68
CA LYS A 7 -23.80 -1.65 -24.30
C LYS A 7 -23.38 -0.94 -25.61
N PRO A 8 -24.09 -1.15 -26.73
CA PRO A 8 -23.81 -0.42 -27.97
C PRO A 8 -23.86 1.10 -27.76
N GLY A 9 -22.90 1.83 -28.32
CA GLY A 9 -22.88 3.30 -28.31
C GLY A 9 -22.38 3.97 -27.01
N VAL A 10 -21.80 3.22 -26.07
CA VAL A 10 -21.18 3.79 -24.87
C VAL A 10 -19.69 3.47 -24.85
N ASP A 11 -18.85 4.50 -25.01
CA ASP A 11 -17.41 4.37 -24.85
C ASP A 11 -17.07 4.00 -23.41
N ARG A 12 -16.17 3.03 -23.23
CA ARG A 12 -15.62 2.65 -21.94
C ARG A 12 -14.12 2.79 -21.95
N TYR A 13 -13.61 3.41 -20.91
CA TYR A 13 -12.18 3.59 -20.68
C TYR A 13 -11.71 2.62 -19.60
N MET A 14 -10.53 2.05 -19.79
CA MET A 14 -9.92 1.10 -18.87
C MET A 14 -8.45 1.46 -18.67
N SER A 15 -7.95 1.28 -17.45
CA SER A 15 -6.51 1.23 -17.20
C SER A 15 -5.97 -0.16 -17.54
N CYS A 16 -4.73 -0.23 -17.99
CA CYS A 16 -4.02 -1.48 -18.24
C CYS A 16 -2.62 -1.37 -17.65
N GLU A 17 -2.18 -2.41 -16.94
CA GLU A 17 -0.88 -2.48 -16.30
C GLU A 17 -0.18 -3.80 -16.64
N ARG A 18 1.12 -3.88 -16.35
CA ARG A 18 1.89 -5.09 -16.57
C ARG A 18 1.35 -6.21 -15.70
N ARG A 19 0.94 -7.32 -16.33
CA ARG A 19 0.57 -8.54 -15.61
C ARG A 19 1.79 -9.10 -14.87
N TYR A 20 1.61 -9.43 -13.59
CA TYR A 20 2.56 -10.26 -12.84
C TYR A 20 2.75 -11.63 -13.52
N ARG A 21 4.01 -12.04 -13.69
CA ARG A 21 4.36 -13.33 -14.34
C ARG A 21 4.43 -14.46 -13.30
N ASN A 22 4.52 -15.71 -13.76
CA ASN A 22 4.91 -16.89 -12.98
C ASN A 22 4.00 -17.27 -11.78
N ASP A 23 2.68 -17.10 -11.89
CA ASP A 23 1.71 -17.46 -10.84
C ASP A 23 2.10 -16.95 -9.43
N CYS A 24 2.65 -15.74 -9.37
CA CYS A 24 3.00 -15.09 -8.11
C CYS A 24 1.76 -14.86 -7.25
N LYS A 25 1.90 -15.10 -5.95
CA LYS A 25 0.84 -14.82 -4.97
C LYS A 25 0.74 -13.32 -4.73
N PHE A 26 -0.47 -12.80 -4.91
CA PHE A 26 -0.80 -11.40 -4.62
C PHE A 26 -1.17 -11.25 -3.15
N PHE A 27 -0.64 -10.22 -2.50
CA PHE A 27 -0.86 -9.92 -1.10
C PHE A 27 -1.37 -8.48 -0.94
N ARG A 28 -2.32 -8.31 -0.01
CA ARG A 28 -2.66 -7.01 0.55
C ARG A 28 -1.97 -6.85 1.89
N PHE A 29 -0.99 -5.96 1.98
CA PHE A 29 -0.19 -5.75 3.20
C PHE A 29 -0.83 -4.73 4.14
N SER A 30 -1.50 -3.73 3.59
CA SER A 30 -2.38 -2.81 4.32
C SER A 30 -3.60 -2.46 3.48
N ASN A 31 -4.61 -1.83 4.06
CA ASN A 31 -5.71 -1.19 3.33
C ASN A 31 -5.64 0.34 3.44
N ASN A 32 -6.67 1.03 2.96
CA ASN A 32 -6.82 2.48 3.08
C ASN A 32 -7.47 2.93 4.40
N ALA A 33 -7.62 2.05 5.38
CA ALA A 33 -8.16 2.33 6.71
C ALA A 33 -7.15 1.91 7.78
N ASP A 34 -7.41 0.81 8.50
CA ASP A 34 -6.65 0.37 9.68
C ASP A 34 -6.09 -1.06 9.58
N TYR A 35 -6.33 -1.76 8.47
CA TYR A 35 -5.83 -3.12 8.29
C TYR A 35 -4.33 -3.10 8.02
N VAL A 36 -3.61 -3.93 8.76
CA VAL A 36 -2.21 -4.31 8.52
C VAL A 36 -2.11 -5.83 8.62
N MET A 37 -1.45 -6.46 7.65
CA MET A 37 -1.22 -7.90 7.65
C MET A 37 -0.49 -8.32 8.93
N LEU A 38 -0.98 -9.37 9.60
CA LEU A 38 -0.40 -9.87 10.84
C LEU A 38 0.79 -10.81 10.58
N GLU A 39 1.72 -10.86 11.54
CA GLU A 39 2.85 -11.79 11.49
C GLU A 39 2.42 -13.25 11.34
N SER A 40 1.31 -13.66 11.98
CA SER A 40 0.75 -15.00 11.82
C SER A 40 0.32 -15.29 10.38
N THR A 41 -0.25 -14.30 9.68
CA THR A 41 -0.60 -14.41 8.26
C THR A 41 0.65 -14.51 7.39
N CYS A 42 1.70 -13.74 7.69
CA CYS A 42 2.99 -13.85 7.01
C CYS A 42 3.56 -15.28 7.14
N LYS A 43 3.53 -15.86 8.34
CA LYS A 43 4.01 -17.24 8.61
C LYS A 43 3.27 -18.30 7.79
N VAL A 44 1.95 -18.17 7.63
CA VAL A 44 1.13 -19.09 6.80
C VAL A 44 1.48 -18.98 5.30
N HIS A 45 2.18 -17.93 4.90
CA HIS A 45 2.55 -17.66 3.51
C HIS A 45 4.05 -17.64 3.27
N ASP A 46 4.84 -18.17 4.22
CA ASP A 46 6.31 -18.23 4.16
C ASP A 46 6.94 -16.85 3.91
N LEU A 47 6.31 -15.80 4.44
CA LEU A 47 6.78 -14.42 4.38
C LEU A 47 7.46 -14.01 5.69
N THR A 48 8.53 -13.22 5.57
CA THR A 48 9.11 -12.54 6.74
C THR A 48 8.28 -11.30 7.07
N PHE A 49 8.03 -11.07 8.36
CA PHE A 49 7.25 -9.91 8.81
C PHE A 49 7.94 -8.57 8.49
N ASP A 50 9.26 -8.59 8.30
CA ASP A 50 10.08 -7.49 7.80
C ASP A 50 9.49 -6.82 6.55
N VAL A 51 8.82 -7.57 5.67
CA VAL A 51 8.18 -7.00 4.47
C VAL A 51 7.05 -6.05 4.87
N VAL A 52 6.21 -6.45 5.82
CA VAL A 52 5.12 -5.62 6.34
C VAL A 52 5.69 -4.41 7.07
N GLU A 53 6.70 -4.61 7.92
CA GLU A 53 7.37 -3.50 8.63
C GLU A 53 7.97 -2.47 7.66
N LEU A 54 8.64 -2.93 6.60
CA LEU A 54 9.23 -2.06 5.58
C LEU A 54 8.14 -1.23 4.86
N LEU A 55 7.03 -1.85 4.50
CA LEU A 55 5.92 -1.19 3.83
C LEU A 55 5.22 -0.18 4.76
N MET A 56 5.04 -0.48 6.04
CA MET A 56 4.48 0.48 7.01
C MET A 56 5.42 1.67 7.24
N ALA A 57 6.73 1.41 7.23
CA ALA A 57 7.73 2.48 7.28
C ALA A 57 7.73 3.34 6.01
N PHE A 58 7.46 2.75 4.83
CA PHE A 58 7.26 3.49 3.59
C PHE A 58 6.05 4.43 3.66
N SER A 59 4.88 3.93 4.11
CA SER A 59 3.70 4.79 4.35
C SER A 59 4.06 5.94 5.30
N HIS A 60 4.65 5.66 6.46
CA HIS A 60 5.08 6.70 7.39
C HIS A 60 6.06 7.71 6.75
N TRP A 61 7.05 7.23 6.00
CA TRP A 61 7.99 8.10 5.30
C TRP A 61 7.27 9.03 4.30
N THR A 62 6.27 8.55 3.55
CA THR A 62 5.51 9.41 2.61
C THR A 62 4.79 10.55 3.33
N TYR A 63 4.24 10.30 4.52
CA TYR A 63 3.64 11.35 5.35
C TYR A 63 4.69 12.37 5.79
N GLN A 64 5.80 11.91 6.35
CA GLN A 64 6.80 12.82 6.92
C GLN A 64 7.55 13.61 5.84
N ILE A 65 7.93 12.99 4.72
CA ILE A 65 8.65 13.68 3.64
C ILE A 65 7.78 14.73 2.95
N THR A 66 6.46 14.54 2.94
CA THR A 66 5.50 15.51 2.41
C THR A 66 5.01 16.51 3.47
N ARG A 67 5.61 16.48 4.68
CA ARG A 67 5.27 17.37 5.80
C ARG A 67 3.78 17.30 6.18
N GLY A 68 3.21 16.10 6.12
CA GLY A 68 1.83 15.82 6.46
C GLY A 68 0.82 16.00 5.32
N TYR A 69 1.26 16.47 4.15
CA TYR A 69 0.34 16.76 3.05
C TYR A 69 -0.37 15.51 2.48
N LEU A 70 0.31 14.37 2.43
CA LEU A 70 -0.27 13.10 1.98
C LEU A 70 0.39 11.88 2.60
N ILE A 71 -0.28 10.74 2.58
CA ILE A 71 0.26 9.42 2.91
C ILE A 71 -0.18 8.40 1.87
N VAL A 72 0.72 7.51 1.48
CA VAL A 72 0.42 6.37 0.59
C VAL A 72 0.09 5.14 1.44
N VAL A 73 -1.07 4.53 1.18
CA VAL A 73 -1.62 3.37 1.90
C VAL A 73 -2.23 2.36 0.90
N ASP A 74 -2.95 1.35 1.38
CA ASP A 74 -3.46 0.22 0.56
C ASP A 74 -2.33 -0.45 -0.23
N LEU A 75 -1.23 -0.77 0.47
CA LEU A 75 -0.05 -1.33 -0.16
C LEU A 75 -0.31 -2.80 -0.47
N GLN A 76 -0.42 -3.12 -1.75
CA GLN A 76 -0.76 -4.45 -2.25
C GLN A 76 0.02 -4.77 -3.53
N GLY A 77 0.33 -6.04 -3.74
CA GLY A 77 1.20 -6.45 -4.84
C GLY A 77 1.79 -7.84 -4.67
N ILE A 78 2.95 -8.05 -5.28
CA ILE A 78 3.70 -9.31 -5.22
C ILE A 78 5.09 -9.10 -4.63
N ILE A 79 5.66 -10.21 -4.15
CA ILE A 79 7.09 -10.31 -3.87
C ILE A 79 7.71 -11.07 -5.03
N SER A 80 8.66 -10.43 -5.71
CA SER A 80 9.41 -11.00 -6.83
C SER A 80 10.89 -11.04 -6.52
N THR A 81 11.68 -11.55 -7.45
CA THR A 81 13.14 -11.53 -7.39
C THR A 81 13.65 -10.91 -8.68
N ASP A 82 14.49 -9.88 -8.58
CA ASP A 82 15.10 -9.25 -9.75
C ASP A 82 16.22 -10.12 -10.37
N GLU A 83 16.74 -9.69 -11.51
CA GLU A 83 17.79 -10.40 -12.26
C GLU A 83 19.08 -10.61 -11.45
N SER A 84 19.29 -9.83 -10.39
CA SER A 84 20.44 -9.95 -9.49
C SER A 84 20.21 -10.97 -8.36
N GLY A 85 19.03 -11.57 -8.28
CA GLY A 85 18.66 -12.48 -7.20
C GLY A 85 18.14 -11.76 -5.94
N ARG A 86 17.90 -10.44 -6.00
CA ARG A 86 17.40 -9.68 -4.86
C ARG A 86 15.88 -9.69 -4.83
N LYS A 87 15.31 -9.91 -3.64
CA LYS A 87 13.86 -9.81 -3.44
C LYS A 87 13.37 -8.37 -3.67
N THR A 88 12.31 -8.23 -4.43
CA THR A 88 11.67 -6.96 -4.79
C THR A 88 10.18 -6.98 -4.45
N LEU A 89 9.64 -5.80 -4.15
CA LEU A 89 8.21 -5.59 -3.93
C LEU A 89 7.67 -4.84 -5.14
N GLU A 90 6.80 -5.49 -5.91
CA GLU A 90 6.10 -4.87 -7.03
C GLU A 90 4.67 -4.59 -6.57
N LEU A 91 4.37 -3.31 -6.32
CA LEU A 91 3.09 -2.85 -5.80
C LEU A 91 2.23 -2.25 -6.89
N THR A 92 0.91 -2.34 -6.72
CA THR A 92 -0.08 -1.72 -7.61
C THR A 92 -1.29 -1.24 -6.84
N ASP A 93 -2.10 -0.40 -7.49
CA ASP A 93 -3.38 0.11 -7.01
C ASP A 93 -3.34 0.64 -5.55
N PRO A 94 -2.43 1.59 -5.23
CA PRO A 94 -2.38 2.19 -3.90
C PRO A 94 -3.53 3.19 -3.69
N ALA A 95 -3.87 3.45 -2.44
CA ALA A 95 -4.68 4.59 -2.04
C ALA A 95 -3.78 5.71 -1.49
N ILE A 96 -4.23 6.97 -1.66
CA ILE A 96 -3.49 8.13 -1.17
C ILE A 96 -4.46 8.99 -0.36
N HIS A 97 -4.22 9.09 0.95
CA HIS A 97 -4.90 10.09 1.76
C HIS A 97 -4.16 11.40 1.63
N CYS A 98 -4.89 12.49 1.43
CA CYS A 98 -4.30 13.81 1.22
C CYS A 98 -5.18 14.88 1.85
N GLU A 99 -4.57 15.96 2.37
CA GLU A 99 -5.30 17.12 2.88
C GLU A 99 -6.32 17.67 1.86
N ASN A 100 -6.03 17.57 0.56
CA ASN A 100 -6.99 17.91 -0.49
C ASN A 100 -7.84 16.69 -0.88
N LEU A 101 -9.06 16.62 -0.36
CA LEU A 101 -10.04 15.55 -0.63
C LEU A 101 -10.48 15.43 -2.10
N ALA A 102 -10.29 16.47 -2.92
CA ALA A 102 -10.62 16.40 -4.35
C ALA A 102 -9.57 15.61 -5.16
N ARG A 103 -8.41 15.30 -4.56
CA ARG A 103 -7.34 14.52 -5.20
C ARG A 103 -7.47 13.03 -4.91
N PHE A 104 -6.92 12.21 -5.80
CA PHE A 104 -6.72 10.76 -5.62
C PHE A 104 -8.00 9.91 -5.51
N GLY A 105 -9.15 10.49 -5.86
CA GLY A 105 -10.39 9.75 -6.04
C GLY A 105 -11.03 9.29 -4.72
N ARG A 106 -11.91 8.31 -4.83
CA ARG A 106 -12.85 7.94 -3.75
C ARG A 106 -12.20 7.21 -2.57
N THR A 107 -10.96 6.75 -2.72
CA THR A 107 -10.21 6.05 -1.67
C THR A 107 -9.46 7.00 -0.75
N ASN A 108 -9.39 8.30 -1.08
CA ASN A 108 -8.84 9.36 -0.23
C ASN A 108 -9.81 9.66 0.93
N LEU A 109 -9.45 9.24 2.13
CA LEU A 109 -10.19 9.50 3.37
C LEU A 109 -9.65 10.72 4.14
N GLY A 110 -8.70 11.47 3.54
CA GLY A 110 -8.10 12.65 4.12
C GLY A 110 -7.45 12.41 5.47
N GLU A 111 -7.57 13.41 6.35
CA GLU A 111 -6.98 13.39 7.69
C GLU A 111 -7.48 12.21 8.53
N GLU A 112 -8.75 11.81 8.42
CA GLU A 112 -9.29 10.68 9.17
C GLU A 112 -8.64 9.35 8.74
N GLY A 113 -8.33 9.20 7.45
CA GLY A 113 -7.54 8.07 6.96
C GLY A 113 -6.10 8.09 7.48
N MET A 114 -5.49 9.28 7.59
CA MET A 114 -4.15 9.44 8.18
C MET A 114 -4.15 9.07 9.67
N LYS A 115 -5.14 9.55 10.44
CA LYS A 115 -5.34 9.19 11.85
C LYS A 115 -5.56 7.70 12.03
N ALA A 116 -6.38 7.07 11.20
CA ALA A 116 -6.59 5.62 11.25
C ALA A 116 -5.28 4.84 11.06
N PHE A 117 -4.44 5.26 10.11
CA PHE A 117 -3.11 4.68 9.93
C PHE A 117 -2.24 4.86 11.19
N PHE A 118 -2.09 6.08 11.70
CA PHE A 118 -1.21 6.34 12.85
C PHE A 118 -1.72 5.78 14.18
N GLY A 119 -3.04 5.64 14.34
CA GLY A 119 -3.65 4.99 15.50
C GLY A 119 -3.28 3.50 15.61
N ARG A 120 -2.89 2.86 14.50
CA ARG A 120 -2.42 1.47 14.47
C ARG A 120 -0.90 1.33 14.29
N HIS A 121 -0.26 2.34 13.71
CA HIS A 121 1.16 2.29 13.35
C HIS A 121 2.07 2.36 14.57
N ALA A 122 2.95 1.39 14.70
CA ALA A 122 4.06 1.43 15.65
C ALA A 122 5.37 1.57 14.87
N CYS A 123 6.16 2.61 15.18
CA CYS A 123 7.46 2.81 14.54
C CYS A 123 8.36 1.58 14.74
N ASN A 124 8.81 1.01 13.62
CA ASN A 124 9.62 -0.21 13.58
C ASN A 124 11.10 0.09 13.26
N LYS A 125 11.89 -0.97 13.07
CA LYS A 125 13.33 -0.86 12.77
C LYS A 125 13.64 -0.04 11.52
N PHE A 126 12.80 -0.08 10.48
CA PHE A 126 12.99 0.69 9.26
C PHE A 126 12.66 2.16 9.45
N CYS A 127 11.61 2.49 10.22
CA CYS A 127 11.32 3.87 10.62
C CYS A 127 12.53 4.49 11.35
N LYS A 128 13.11 3.76 12.30
CA LYS A 128 14.29 4.19 13.06
C LYS A 128 15.53 4.36 12.16
N ALA A 129 15.76 3.41 11.24
CA ALA A 129 16.87 3.49 10.29
C ALA A 129 16.77 4.71 9.38
N MET A 130 15.55 5.10 9.00
CA MET A 130 15.27 6.31 8.21
C MET A 130 15.16 7.59 9.05
N LYS A 131 15.32 7.50 10.38
CA LYS A 131 15.16 8.62 11.33
C LYS A 131 13.81 9.34 11.20
N LEU A 132 12.74 8.55 11.06
CA LEU A 132 11.38 9.07 11.10
C LEU A 132 11.00 9.43 12.54
N GLU A 133 10.32 10.55 12.70
CA GLU A 133 9.80 11.01 13.97
C GLU A 133 8.48 10.30 14.25
N PRO A 134 8.22 9.81 15.47
CA PRO A 134 6.92 9.26 15.82
C PRO A 134 5.81 10.31 15.55
N SER A 135 4.87 9.97 14.68
CA SER A 135 3.71 10.81 14.40
C SER A 135 2.51 10.28 15.17
N ALA A 136 1.94 11.12 16.03
CA ALA A 136 0.65 10.89 16.67
C ALA A 136 -0.32 11.93 16.11
N LEU A 137 -1.06 11.53 15.07
CA LEU A 137 -2.22 12.27 14.58
C LEU A 137 -3.49 11.87 15.36
#